data_AF-A0A163WGC9-F1
#
_entry.id   AF-A0A163WGC9-F1
#
_cell.length_a   1.000
_cell.length_b   1.000
_cell.length_c   1.000
_cell.angle_alpha   90.00
_cell.angle_beta   90.00
_cell.angle_gamma   90.00
#
_symmetry.space_group_name_H-M   'P 1'
#
loop_
_entity.id
_entity.type
_entity.pdbx_description
1 polymer ?
#
loop_
_entity_poly.entity_id
_entity_poly.type
_entity_poly.pdbx_seq_one_letter_code
_entity_poly.pdbx_strand_id
1 'polypeptide(L)'
;MNFYTFENKKMPWGDYGNTLLVGYAYPDDNDKNIIYIERTGPFVPPVYQWARILLVSDNTKQKIEKSNLKGVEFSKTVFKKIVNIDWTKWDLNDDEPKLYPAGGEPENYIFKRKHSPELASKMEEIWALKLNEETLIGRKRRNVSGSDELFIMENSWTGNDIFCGKGAGHIYFSENAKTWFEENLQEYANFKSFNSKVASQQEIDFLLEYLQPQTPRVDLFADLTEQDWKNYQKHLNHAKKFIAKSQSDKTEKSKTTSVKKAIESFKKAEQIRPLGKKEQEILNKLLLMVSNL
;
A
#
# COMPACT_ATOMS: atom_id res chain seq x y z
N MET A 1 -17.81 -16.01 -15.01
CA MET A 1 -17.86 -14.75 -15.81
C MET A 1 -16.41 -14.35 -16.13
N ASN A 2 -16.16 -13.45 -17.09
CA ASN A 2 -14.80 -13.01 -17.38
C ASN A 2 -14.57 -11.60 -16.84
N PHE A 3 -13.46 -11.42 -16.15
CA PHE A 3 -13.02 -10.14 -15.63
C PHE A 3 -11.55 -9.90 -15.95
N TYR A 4 -11.18 -8.63 -16.01
CA TYR A 4 -9.87 -8.20 -16.45
C TYR A 4 -9.32 -7.11 -15.55
N THR A 5 -8.00 -7.02 -15.45
CA THR A 5 -7.30 -5.85 -14.94
C THR A 5 -6.72 -5.06 -16.09
N PHE A 6 -6.60 -3.75 -15.91
CA PHE A 6 -6.01 -2.83 -16.89
C PHE A 6 -4.52 -2.64 -16.64
N GLU A 7 -3.75 -2.47 -17.70
CA GLU A 7 -2.36 -2.04 -17.67
C GLU A 7 -2.16 -0.80 -18.54
N ASN A 8 -1.31 0.12 -18.08
CA ASN A 8 -0.95 1.27 -18.88
C ASN A 8 -0.23 0.84 -20.16
N LYS A 9 -0.34 1.67 -21.21
CA LYS A 9 0.49 1.54 -22.40
C LYS A 9 1.95 1.40 -21.98
N LYS A 10 2.62 0.35 -22.45
CA LYS A 10 4.04 0.16 -22.21
C LYS A 10 4.81 1.24 -22.94
N MET A 11 5.61 1.99 -22.20
CA MET A 11 6.50 3.01 -22.75
C MET A 11 7.93 2.48 -22.84
N PRO A 12 8.73 2.96 -23.81
CA PRO A 12 10.17 2.74 -23.79
C PRO A 12 10.81 3.41 -22.55
N TRP A 13 12.09 3.10 -22.32
CA TRP A 13 12.90 3.71 -21.25
C TRP A 13 12.42 3.44 -19.82
N GLY A 14 11.61 2.40 -19.62
CA GLY A 14 11.13 2.00 -18.30
C GLY A 14 10.40 3.13 -17.57
N ASP A 15 10.84 3.44 -16.35
CA ASP A 15 10.18 4.42 -15.49
C ASP A 15 10.19 5.83 -16.08
N TYR A 16 11.20 6.19 -16.88
CA TYR A 16 11.25 7.48 -17.58
C TYR A 16 10.07 7.67 -18.52
N GLY A 17 9.80 6.66 -19.37
CA GLY A 17 8.65 6.69 -20.27
C GLY A 17 7.33 6.65 -19.52
N ASN A 18 7.24 5.85 -18.47
CA ASN A 18 6.04 5.78 -17.62
C ASN A 18 5.71 7.13 -16.97
N THR A 19 6.70 7.83 -16.41
CA THR A 19 6.50 9.16 -15.83
C THR A 19 6.07 10.19 -16.87
N LEU A 20 6.61 10.14 -18.09
CA LEU A 20 6.20 11.01 -19.20
C LEU A 20 4.73 10.76 -19.60
N LEU A 21 4.32 9.51 -19.70
CA LEU A 21 2.97 9.12 -20.11
C LEU A 21 1.91 9.42 -19.04
N VAL A 22 2.11 8.87 -17.84
CA VAL A 22 1.09 8.75 -16.78
C VAL A 22 1.15 9.92 -15.80
N GLY A 23 2.35 10.42 -15.50
CA GLY A 23 2.57 11.38 -14.42
C GLY A 23 2.12 10.85 -13.06
N TYR A 24 1.58 11.74 -12.24
CA TYR A 24 1.09 11.47 -10.90
C TYR A 24 -0.33 12.02 -10.73
N ALA A 25 -1.11 11.27 -9.96
CA ALA A 25 -2.46 11.63 -9.53
C ALA A 25 -2.66 11.26 -8.06
N TYR A 26 -3.36 12.08 -7.30
CA TYR A 26 -3.61 11.77 -5.90
C TYR A 26 -4.80 12.59 -5.38
N PRO A 27 -5.57 12.06 -4.42
CA PRO A 27 -6.65 12.81 -3.79
C PRO A 27 -6.08 13.99 -2.98
N ASP A 28 -6.85 15.06 -2.86
CA ASP A 28 -6.60 16.09 -1.85
C ASP A 28 -6.73 15.48 -0.45
N ASP A 29 -5.86 15.92 0.46
CA ASP A 29 -5.82 15.39 1.83
C ASP A 29 -7.09 15.73 2.63
N ASN A 30 -7.76 16.84 2.30
CA ASN A 30 -8.97 17.32 2.97
C ASN A 30 -10.26 16.92 2.22
N ASP A 31 -10.21 16.83 0.89
CA ASP A 31 -11.35 16.38 0.07
C ASP A 31 -10.96 15.32 -0.96
N LYS A 32 -11.22 14.06 -0.63
CA LYS A 32 -10.91 12.91 -1.50
C LYS A 32 -11.67 12.93 -2.84
N ASN A 33 -12.67 13.79 -3.03
CA ASN A 33 -13.35 13.95 -4.30
C ASN A 33 -12.56 14.80 -5.30
N ILE A 34 -11.59 15.60 -4.82
CA ILE A 34 -10.69 16.37 -5.66
C ILE A 34 -9.45 15.52 -5.93
N ILE A 35 -9.18 15.25 -7.19
CA ILE A 35 -7.96 14.55 -7.61
C ILE A 35 -7.01 15.56 -8.24
N TYR A 36 -5.82 15.73 -7.65
CA TYR A 36 -4.75 16.53 -8.25
C TYR A 36 -3.98 15.72 -9.28
N ILE A 37 -3.56 16.40 -10.35
CA ILE A 37 -2.71 15.85 -11.39
C ILE A 37 -1.41 16.65 -11.47
N GLU A 38 -0.31 15.91 -11.52
CA GLU A 38 1.01 16.44 -11.87
C GLU A 38 1.59 15.63 -13.03
N ARG A 39 1.85 16.27 -14.18
CA ARG A 39 2.26 15.55 -15.39
C ARG A 39 3.02 16.43 -16.37
N THR A 40 3.56 15.78 -17.41
CA THR A 40 4.01 16.48 -18.61
C THR A 40 2.83 16.77 -19.55
N GLY A 41 2.98 17.83 -20.35
CA GLY A 41 2.04 18.22 -21.41
C GLY A 41 2.79 18.75 -22.64
N PRO A 42 2.09 19.01 -23.76
CA PRO A 42 0.63 19.18 -23.88
C PRO A 42 -0.19 17.88 -23.95
N PHE A 43 0.44 16.76 -24.27
CA PHE A 43 -0.28 15.53 -24.57
C PHE A 43 -1.00 14.92 -23.34
N VAL A 44 -2.23 14.47 -23.56
CA VAL A 44 -3.07 13.74 -22.60
C VAL A 44 -3.42 12.36 -23.19
N PRO A 45 -3.02 11.24 -22.54
CA PRO A 45 -3.40 9.91 -22.97
C PRO A 45 -4.92 9.72 -22.89
N PRO A 46 -5.52 8.99 -23.83
CA PRO A 46 -6.97 8.72 -23.82
C PRO A 46 -7.44 8.02 -22.54
N VAL A 47 -6.62 7.12 -22.00
CA VAL A 47 -6.83 6.41 -20.73
C VAL A 47 -5.47 6.09 -20.11
N TYR A 48 -5.39 6.16 -18.78
CA TYR A 48 -4.27 5.64 -17.99
C TYR A 48 -4.71 5.43 -16.55
N GLN A 49 -3.98 4.61 -15.80
CA GLN A 49 -4.15 4.42 -14.37
C GLN A 49 -2.95 4.96 -13.61
N TRP A 50 -3.22 5.51 -12.43
CA TRP A 50 -2.19 5.73 -11.43
C TRP A 50 -2.67 5.27 -10.06
N ALA A 51 -1.90 4.38 -9.44
CA ALA A 51 -2.35 3.58 -8.31
C ALA A 51 -3.74 2.94 -8.57
N ARG A 52 -4.76 3.28 -7.76
CA ARG A 52 -6.14 2.80 -7.91
C ARG A 52 -7.09 3.84 -8.54
N ILE A 53 -6.54 4.82 -9.25
CA ILE A 53 -7.31 5.86 -9.94
C ILE A 53 -7.22 5.60 -11.44
N LEU A 54 -8.36 5.39 -12.10
CA LEU A 54 -8.44 5.37 -13.57
C LEU A 54 -8.74 6.77 -14.07
N LEU A 55 -7.93 7.25 -14.99
CA LEU A 55 -8.03 8.57 -15.58
C LEU A 55 -8.28 8.46 -17.08
N VAL A 56 -9.12 9.37 -17.59
CA VAL A 56 -9.45 9.46 -19.01
C VAL A 56 -9.39 10.91 -19.47
N SER A 57 -9.08 11.11 -20.74
CA SER A 57 -9.18 12.43 -21.36
C SER A 57 -10.66 12.84 -21.51
N ASP A 58 -10.93 14.13 -21.66
CA ASP A 58 -12.29 14.64 -21.88
C ASP A 58 -12.97 14.00 -23.10
N ASN A 59 -12.25 13.87 -24.21
CA ASN A 59 -12.74 13.17 -25.41
C ASN A 59 -13.13 11.71 -25.11
N THR A 60 -12.31 10.99 -24.34
CA THR A 60 -12.64 9.62 -23.93
C THR A 60 -13.85 9.59 -23.00
N LYS A 61 -13.94 10.49 -22.02
CA LYS A 61 -15.12 10.64 -21.16
C LYS A 61 -16.39 10.79 -21.99
N GLN A 62 -16.41 11.70 -22.96
CA GLN A 62 -17.57 11.94 -23.81
C GLN A 62 -17.99 10.69 -24.61
N LYS A 63 -17.03 9.84 -25.02
CA LYS A 63 -17.33 8.55 -25.67
C LYS A 63 -17.93 7.55 -24.68
N ILE A 64 -17.40 7.47 -23.46
CA ILE A 64 -17.93 6.59 -22.41
C ILE A 64 -19.37 7.01 -22.03
N GLU A 65 -19.64 8.31 -21.90
CA GLU A 65 -20.99 8.82 -21.58
C GLU A 65 -22.05 8.46 -22.64
N LYS A 66 -21.62 8.19 -23.87
CA LYS A 66 -22.49 7.73 -24.99
C LYS A 66 -22.53 6.21 -25.13
N SER A 67 -21.75 5.49 -24.34
CA SER A 67 -21.71 4.03 -24.35
C SER A 67 -22.83 3.44 -23.50
N ASN A 68 -22.93 2.11 -23.51
CA ASN A 68 -23.81 1.34 -22.64
C ASN A 68 -23.10 0.80 -21.38
N LEU A 69 -21.89 1.28 -21.08
CA LEU A 69 -21.12 0.85 -19.91
C LEU A 69 -21.82 1.27 -18.61
N LYS A 70 -21.95 0.33 -17.68
CA LYS A 70 -22.67 0.50 -16.41
C LYS A 70 -21.76 0.90 -15.27
N GLY A 71 -22.28 1.73 -14.37
CA GLY A 71 -21.62 2.09 -13.12
C GLY A 71 -20.43 3.02 -13.30
N VAL A 72 -20.40 3.81 -14.39
CA VAL A 72 -19.35 4.79 -14.65
C VAL A 72 -19.82 6.18 -14.27
N GLU A 73 -19.12 6.77 -13.31
CA GLU A 73 -19.26 8.16 -12.91
C GLU A 73 -17.89 8.85 -12.98
N PHE A 74 -17.89 10.19 -13.05
CA PHE A 74 -16.66 10.98 -13.19
C PHE A 74 -16.49 11.99 -12.04
N SER A 75 -15.26 12.16 -11.60
CA SER A 75 -14.77 13.25 -10.76
C SER A 75 -13.94 14.21 -11.59
N LYS A 76 -14.14 15.51 -11.36
CA LYS A 76 -13.26 16.53 -11.93
C LYS A 76 -11.86 16.40 -11.31
N THR A 77 -10.83 16.61 -12.12
CA THR A 77 -9.44 16.69 -11.64
C THR A 77 -8.94 18.13 -11.68
N VAL A 78 -7.87 18.41 -10.94
CA VAL A 78 -7.23 19.73 -10.89
C VAL A 78 -5.76 19.59 -11.29
N PHE A 79 -5.35 20.34 -12.30
CA PHE A 79 -3.95 20.44 -12.69
C PHE A 79 -3.17 21.23 -11.64
N LYS A 80 -2.49 20.52 -10.74
CA LYS A 80 -1.60 21.11 -9.74
C LYS A 80 -0.25 21.44 -10.33
N LYS A 81 0.26 20.59 -11.24
CA LYS A 81 1.54 20.84 -11.91
C LYS A 81 1.63 20.23 -13.30
N ILE A 82 1.54 21.07 -14.30
CA ILE A 82 1.88 20.74 -15.69
C ILE A 82 3.27 21.25 -16.03
N VAL A 83 4.10 20.37 -16.60
CA VAL A 83 5.43 20.72 -17.12
C VAL A 83 5.43 20.64 -18.64
N ASN A 84 5.94 21.67 -19.30
CA ASN A 84 6.03 21.73 -20.76
C ASN A 84 7.15 20.81 -21.29
N ILE A 85 6.79 19.57 -21.64
CA ILE A 85 7.64 18.57 -22.27
C ILE A 85 6.78 17.83 -23.29
N ASP A 86 6.91 18.22 -24.55
CA ASP A 86 6.25 17.54 -25.65
C ASP A 86 7.06 16.32 -26.10
N TRP A 87 6.99 15.26 -25.27
CA TRP A 87 7.70 14.01 -25.53
C TRP A 87 7.11 13.20 -26.68
N THR A 88 5.89 13.53 -27.15
CA THR A 88 5.27 12.85 -28.30
C THR A 88 6.02 13.06 -29.61
N LYS A 89 6.91 14.06 -29.64
CA LYS A 89 7.81 14.37 -30.76
C LYS A 89 9.17 13.69 -30.65
N TRP A 90 9.39 12.88 -29.61
CA TRP A 90 10.65 12.15 -29.43
C TRP A 90 10.57 10.83 -30.19
N ASP A 91 11.72 10.31 -30.62
CA ASP A 91 11.76 8.98 -31.22
C ASP A 91 11.61 7.93 -30.12
N LEU A 92 10.53 7.14 -30.15
CA LEU A 92 10.26 6.11 -29.15
C LEU A 92 11.07 4.83 -29.39
N ASN A 93 11.78 4.72 -30.52
CA ASN A 93 12.64 3.58 -30.84
C ASN A 93 14.09 3.76 -30.40
N ASP A 94 14.47 4.96 -29.96
CA ASP A 94 15.81 5.20 -29.40
C ASP A 94 16.01 4.42 -28.09
N ASP A 95 17.24 3.99 -27.83
CA ASP A 95 17.60 3.29 -26.60
C ASP A 95 17.41 4.16 -25.34
N GLU A 96 17.49 5.49 -25.50
CA GLU A 96 17.42 6.47 -24.43
C GLU A 96 16.41 7.60 -24.76
N PRO A 97 15.77 8.22 -23.75
CA PRO A 97 14.94 9.39 -23.98
C PRO A 97 15.79 10.55 -24.50
N LYS A 98 15.20 11.40 -25.35
CA LYS A 98 15.85 12.60 -25.90
C LYS A 98 16.53 13.49 -24.86
N LEU A 99 15.99 13.53 -23.65
CA LEU A 99 16.51 14.35 -22.56
C LEU A 99 16.21 13.71 -21.22
N TYR A 100 17.23 13.33 -20.45
CA TYR A 100 17.06 12.97 -19.03
C TYR A 100 16.71 14.17 -18.15
N PRO A 101 15.94 13.97 -17.06
CA PRO A 101 15.66 15.03 -16.11
C PRO A 101 16.87 15.33 -15.23
N ALA A 102 16.93 16.56 -14.69
CA ALA A 102 18.00 16.95 -13.78
C ALA A 102 17.97 16.07 -12.51
N GLY A 103 19.13 15.53 -12.12
CA GLY A 103 19.26 14.62 -10.97
C GLY A 103 19.05 13.14 -11.31
N GLY A 104 18.81 12.78 -12.57
CA GLY A 104 18.73 11.40 -13.01
C GLY A 104 17.36 10.78 -12.78
N GLU A 105 16.71 10.93 -11.63
CA GLU A 105 15.46 10.18 -11.36
C GLU A 105 14.28 10.56 -12.29
N PRO A 106 13.49 9.58 -12.81
CA PRO A 106 12.34 9.80 -13.70
C PRO A 106 11.35 10.87 -13.23
N GLU A 107 10.99 10.84 -11.95
CA GLU A 107 10.09 11.79 -11.29
C GLU A 107 10.52 13.26 -11.43
N ASN A 108 11.81 13.51 -11.65
CA ASN A 108 12.35 14.86 -11.82
C ASN A 108 11.91 15.52 -13.14
N TYR A 109 11.34 14.76 -14.10
CA TYR A 109 10.62 15.37 -15.23
C TYR A 109 9.50 16.30 -14.76
N ILE A 110 8.89 15.99 -13.62
CA ILE A 110 7.75 16.71 -13.07
C ILE A 110 8.19 17.52 -11.84
N PHE A 111 8.83 16.89 -10.85
CA PHE A 111 9.08 17.52 -9.54
C PHE A 111 10.06 18.69 -9.59
N LYS A 112 11.13 18.60 -10.40
CA LYS A 112 12.20 19.62 -10.43
C LYS A 112 11.97 20.74 -11.44
N ARG A 113 10.99 20.62 -12.32
CA ARG A 113 10.69 21.63 -13.35
C ARG A 113 9.59 22.59 -12.90
N LYS A 114 9.50 23.75 -13.56
CA LYS A 114 8.49 24.76 -13.25
C LYS A 114 7.12 24.33 -13.80
N HIS A 115 6.07 24.67 -13.04
CA HIS A 115 4.71 24.59 -13.55
C HIS A 115 4.52 25.61 -14.69
N SER A 116 3.80 25.22 -15.74
CA SER A 116 3.34 26.10 -16.81
C SER A 116 1.81 26.28 -16.71
N PRO A 117 1.32 27.39 -16.11
CA PRO A 117 -0.11 27.66 -16.01
C PRO A 117 -0.77 27.89 -17.37
N GLU A 118 -0.06 28.54 -18.30
CA GLU A 118 -0.56 28.80 -19.65
C GLU A 118 -0.77 27.50 -20.44
N LEU A 119 0.13 26.53 -20.30
CA LEU A 119 -0.05 25.23 -20.93
C LEU A 119 -1.20 24.48 -20.26
N ALA A 120 -1.28 24.50 -18.93
CA ALA A 120 -2.32 23.82 -18.18
C ALA A 120 -3.73 24.29 -18.56
N SER A 121 -3.93 25.59 -18.82
CA SER A 121 -5.23 26.13 -19.25
C SER A 121 -5.62 25.78 -20.68
N LYS A 122 -4.66 25.35 -21.51
CA LYS A 122 -4.87 24.96 -22.91
C LYS A 122 -4.95 23.45 -23.11
N MET A 123 -4.51 22.66 -22.13
CA MET A 123 -4.57 21.21 -22.18
C MET A 123 -6.01 20.70 -22.10
N GLU A 124 -6.26 19.57 -22.75
CA GLU A 124 -7.51 18.83 -22.60
C GLU A 124 -7.74 18.48 -21.12
N GLU A 125 -8.99 18.59 -20.65
CA GLU A 125 -9.33 18.20 -19.28
C GLU A 125 -9.11 16.69 -19.07
N ILE A 126 -8.76 16.34 -17.83
CA ILE A 126 -8.62 14.95 -17.39
C ILE A 126 -9.69 14.67 -16.35
N TRP A 127 -10.29 13.50 -16.44
CA TRP A 127 -11.36 13.05 -15.55
C TRP A 127 -10.93 11.76 -14.85
N ALA A 128 -11.20 11.68 -13.56
CA ALA A 128 -11.02 10.44 -12.80
C ALA A 128 -12.36 9.70 -12.75
N LEU A 129 -12.36 8.38 -12.94
CA LEU A 129 -13.57 7.59 -12.74
C LEU A 129 -13.84 7.41 -11.24
N LYS A 130 -15.09 7.60 -10.84
CA LYS A 130 -15.61 7.18 -9.54
C LYS A 130 -16.06 5.74 -9.66
N LEU A 131 -15.38 4.85 -8.94
CA LEU A 131 -15.58 3.42 -9.04
C LEU A 131 -16.29 2.89 -7.80
N ASN A 132 -17.28 2.02 -8.01
CA ASN A 132 -17.89 1.26 -6.92
C ASN A 132 -16.85 0.34 -6.26
N GLU A 133 -16.91 0.22 -4.93
CA GLU A 133 -15.98 -0.62 -4.15
C GLU A 133 -16.66 -1.75 -3.37
N GLU A 134 -17.88 -2.15 -3.77
CA GLU A 134 -18.67 -3.13 -3.00
C GLU A 134 -18.46 -4.58 -3.44
N THR A 135 -17.96 -4.81 -4.66
CA THR A 135 -17.68 -6.17 -5.13
C THR A 135 -16.55 -6.79 -4.31
N LEU A 136 -16.79 -7.96 -3.72
CA LEU A 136 -15.85 -8.61 -2.81
C LEU A 136 -14.72 -9.32 -3.56
N ILE A 137 -13.48 -9.12 -3.07
CA ILE A 137 -12.30 -9.80 -3.58
C ILE A 137 -11.83 -10.85 -2.57
N GLY A 138 -12.00 -12.10 -2.96
CA GLY A 138 -11.52 -13.25 -2.22
C GLY A 138 -10.01 -13.42 -2.34
N ARG A 139 -9.47 -14.17 -1.38
CA ARG A 139 -8.05 -14.49 -1.28
C ARG A 139 -7.92 -15.97 -0.93
N LYS A 140 -6.96 -16.67 -1.52
CA LYS A 140 -6.73 -18.10 -1.22
C LYS A 140 -6.25 -18.34 0.22
N ARG A 141 -5.59 -17.35 0.84
CA ARG A 141 -5.03 -17.41 2.20
C ARG A 141 -4.89 -16.01 2.81
N ARG A 142 -4.67 -15.92 4.13
CA ARG A 142 -4.43 -14.63 4.80
C ARG A 142 -3.12 -14.01 4.32
N ASN A 143 -3.08 -12.67 4.23
CA ASN A 143 -1.89 -11.86 3.94
C ASN A 143 -1.24 -12.07 2.56
N VAL A 144 -2.04 -12.32 1.52
CA VAL A 144 -1.56 -12.37 0.13
C VAL A 144 -2.07 -11.19 -0.69
N SER A 145 -1.22 -10.70 -1.59
CA SER A 145 -1.53 -9.57 -2.48
C SER A 145 -1.26 -9.84 -3.96
N GLY A 146 -0.67 -11.00 -4.30
CA GLY A 146 -0.43 -11.40 -5.69
C GLY A 146 -1.74 -11.61 -6.44
N SER A 147 -1.84 -11.13 -7.68
CA SER A 147 -3.07 -11.22 -8.49
C SER A 147 -3.55 -12.65 -8.74
N ASP A 148 -2.64 -13.62 -8.72
CA ASP A 148 -2.88 -15.07 -8.84
C ASP A 148 -3.45 -15.70 -7.56
N GLU A 149 -3.32 -15.02 -6.42
CA GLU A 149 -3.84 -15.43 -5.11
C GLU A 149 -5.18 -14.78 -4.78
N LEU A 150 -5.61 -13.83 -5.61
CA LEU A 150 -6.87 -13.09 -5.49
C LEU A 150 -7.89 -13.60 -6.52
N PHE A 151 -9.17 -13.41 -6.22
CA PHE A 151 -10.26 -13.68 -7.17
C PHE A 151 -11.47 -12.81 -6.88
N ILE A 152 -12.24 -12.48 -7.91
CA ILE A 152 -13.55 -11.82 -7.76
C ILE A 152 -14.58 -12.85 -7.29
N MET A 153 -15.35 -12.52 -6.26
CA MET A 153 -16.51 -13.30 -5.83
C MET A 153 -17.72 -12.92 -6.70
N GLU A 154 -18.03 -13.73 -7.71
CA GLU A 154 -19.04 -13.41 -8.74
C GLU A 154 -20.43 -13.12 -8.16
N ASN A 155 -20.81 -13.83 -7.10
CA ASN A 155 -22.08 -13.64 -6.39
C ASN A 155 -22.16 -12.35 -5.56
N SER A 156 -21.09 -11.58 -5.46
CA SER A 156 -21.08 -10.24 -4.86
C SER A 156 -20.98 -9.10 -5.89
N TRP A 157 -20.87 -9.44 -7.18
CA TRP A 157 -20.67 -8.45 -8.23
C TRP A 157 -21.89 -7.56 -8.38
N THR A 158 -21.67 -6.25 -8.41
CA THR A 158 -22.73 -5.23 -8.47
C THR A 158 -23.31 -5.03 -9.87
N GLY A 159 -22.77 -5.69 -10.89
CA GLY A 159 -23.18 -5.51 -12.29
C GLY A 159 -22.53 -4.32 -12.98
N ASN A 160 -21.59 -3.63 -12.31
CA ASN A 160 -20.82 -2.53 -12.90
C ASN A 160 -19.74 -3.06 -13.85
N ASP A 161 -19.56 -2.35 -14.96
CA ASP A 161 -18.61 -2.72 -16.00
C ASP A 161 -17.17 -2.34 -15.64
N ILE A 162 -16.99 -1.30 -14.82
CA ILE A 162 -15.71 -0.89 -14.26
C ILE A 162 -15.88 -0.69 -12.76
N PHE A 163 -15.04 -1.32 -11.95
CA PHE A 163 -15.17 -1.26 -10.50
C PHE A 163 -13.85 -1.52 -9.77
N CYS A 164 -13.83 -1.13 -8.51
CA CYS A 164 -12.79 -1.46 -7.57
C CYS A 164 -13.27 -2.59 -6.66
N GLY A 165 -12.35 -3.45 -6.24
CA GLY A 165 -12.66 -4.52 -5.31
C GLY A 165 -12.60 -4.10 -3.84
N LYS A 166 -13.55 -4.57 -3.02
CA LYS A 166 -13.50 -4.46 -1.57
C LYS A 166 -12.45 -5.41 -1.00
N GLY A 167 -11.57 -4.89 -0.14
CA GLY A 167 -10.63 -5.69 0.67
C GLY A 167 -9.21 -5.81 0.14
N ALA A 168 -9.04 -5.75 -1.17
CA ALA A 168 -7.79 -5.57 -1.89
C ALA A 168 -8.10 -5.63 -3.38
N GLY A 169 -7.25 -5.03 -4.21
CA GLY A 169 -7.26 -5.34 -5.62
C GLY A 169 -6.98 -4.17 -6.55
N HIS A 170 -7.08 -4.51 -7.82
CA HIS A 170 -6.90 -3.61 -8.95
C HIS A 170 -8.23 -2.93 -9.30
N ILE A 171 -8.21 -2.17 -10.38
CA ILE A 171 -9.41 -1.76 -11.10
C ILE A 171 -9.77 -2.91 -12.04
N TYR A 172 -11.02 -3.36 -11.95
CA TYR A 172 -11.54 -4.49 -12.69
C TYR A 172 -12.49 -4.04 -13.79
N PHE A 173 -12.45 -4.78 -14.88
CA PHE A 173 -13.22 -4.55 -16.09
C PHE A 173 -14.01 -5.80 -16.43
N SER A 174 -15.29 -5.65 -16.75
CA SER A 174 -16.09 -6.70 -17.37
C SER A 174 -15.61 -6.97 -18.81
N GLU A 175 -16.09 -8.06 -19.40
CA GLU A 175 -15.89 -8.33 -20.85
C GLU A 175 -16.39 -7.17 -21.73
N ASN A 176 -17.53 -6.58 -21.39
CA ASN A 176 -18.10 -5.46 -22.14
C ASN A 176 -17.19 -4.23 -22.06
N ALA A 177 -16.68 -3.91 -20.87
CA ALA A 177 -15.75 -2.81 -20.70
C ALA A 177 -14.45 -3.04 -21.47
N LYS A 178 -13.85 -4.23 -21.33
CA LYS A 178 -12.64 -4.60 -22.10
C LYS A 178 -12.85 -4.38 -23.60
N THR A 179 -13.91 -4.97 -24.15
CA THR A 179 -14.24 -4.89 -25.59
C THR A 179 -14.38 -3.43 -26.03
N TRP A 180 -15.14 -2.64 -25.28
CA TRP A 180 -15.33 -1.23 -25.59
C TRP A 180 -14.00 -0.45 -25.59
N PHE A 181 -13.14 -0.67 -24.59
CA PHE A 181 -11.84 0.01 -24.49
C PHE A 181 -10.90 -0.40 -25.62
N GLU A 182 -10.84 -1.68 -25.99
CA GLU A 182 -10.02 -2.16 -27.11
C GLU A 182 -10.47 -1.57 -28.45
N GLU A 183 -11.78 -1.50 -28.69
CA GLU A 183 -12.35 -0.93 -29.91
C GLU A 183 -12.14 0.59 -30.02
N ASN A 184 -12.21 1.30 -28.89
CA ASN A 184 -12.23 2.77 -28.89
C ASN A 184 -10.88 3.42 -28.58
N LEU A 185 -9.97 2.72 -27.87
CA LEU A 185 -8.75 3.28 -27.29
C LEU A 185 -7.48 2.48 -27.60
N GLN A 186 -7.55 1.51 -28.53
CA GLN A 186 -6.44 0.76 -29.14
C GLN A 186 -5.16 0.67 -28.28
N GLU A 187 -4.04 1.26 -28.72
CA GLU A 187 -2.71 1.14 -28.09
C GLU A 187 -2.64 1.51 -26.60
N TYR A 188 -3.68 2.16 -26.06
CA TYR A 188 -3.78 2.56 -24.66
C TYR A 188 -4.61 1.59 -23.81
N ALA A 189 -5.30 0.64 -24.42
CA ALA A 189 -6.13 -0.37 -23.79
C ALA A 189 -5.41 -1.72 -23.70
N ASN A 190 -4.75 -1.99 -22.56
CA ASN A 190 -4.10 -3.27 -22.32
C ASN A 190 -4.79 -3.98 -21.15
N PHE A 191 -5.14 -5.25 -21.35
CA PHE A 191 -5.89 -6.02 -20.37
C PHE A 191 -5.23 -7.36 -20.05
N LYS A 192 -5.37 -7.79 -18.80
CA LYS A 192 -5.01 -9.14 -18.34
C LYS A 192 -6.21 -9.82 -17.72
N SER A 193 -6.45 -11.07 -18.07
CA SER A 193 -7.48 -11.88 -17.45
C SER A 193 -7.25 -12.00 -15.94
N PHE A 194 -8.34 -11.94 -15.19
CA PHE A 194 -8.33 -12.04 -13.74
C PHE A 194 -9.27 -13.15 -13.28
N ASN A 195 -8.87 -13.84 -12.21
CA ASN A 195 -9.63 -14.99 -11.72
C ASN A 195 -10.95 -14.54 -11.07
N SER A 196 -12.02 -15.27 -11.34
CA SER A 196 -13.29 -15.13 -10.65
C SER A 196 -13.94 -16.48 -10.43
N LYS A 197 -14.82 -16.55 -9.43
CA LYS A 197 -15.68 -17.72 -9.19
C LYS A 197 -16.87 -17.35 -8.33
N VAL A 198 -17.90 -18.20 -8.37
CA VAL A 198 -18.95 -18.18 -7.36
C VAL A 198 -18.33 -18.62 -6.02
N ALA A 199 -18.29 -17.71 -5.06
CA ALA A 199 -17.69 -17.97 -3.76
C ALA A 199 -18.66 -18.71 -2.84
N SER A 200 -18.14 -19.65 -2.05
CA SER A 200 -18.92 -20.31 -1.00
C SER A 200 -19.19 -19.35 0.17
N GLN A 201 -20.20 -19.65 0.99
CA GLN A 201 -20.50 -18.82 2.17
C GLN A 201 -19.29 -18.73 3.13
N GLN A 202 -18.54 -19.83 3.30
CA GLN A 202 -17.34 -19.84 4.14
C GLN A 202 -16.26 -18.85 3.66
N GLU A 203 -16.11 -18.70 2.34
CA GLU A 203 -15.14 -17.75 1.76
C GLU A 203 -15.57 -16.31 1.93
N ILE A 204 -16.88 -16.05 1.81
CA ILE A 204 -17.48 -14.74 2.08
C ILE A 204 -17.26 -14.40 3.56
N ASP A 205 -17.62 -15.29 4.47
CA ASP A 205 -17.49 -15.10 5.91
C ASP A 205 -16.03 -14.85 6.31
N PHE A 206 -15.10 -15.62 5.73
CA PHE A 206 -13.65 -15.43 5.91
C PHE A 206 -13.19 -14.04 5.48
N LEU A 207 -13.66 -13.55 4.33
CA LEU A 207 -13.32 -12.21 3.86
C LEU A 207 -13.94 -11.15 4.76
N LEU A 208 -15.21 -11.28 5.13
CA LEU A 208 -15.88 -10.32 6.00
C LEU A 208 -15.18 -10.22 7.36
N GLU A 209 -14.73 -11.34 7.94
CA GLU A 209 -13.87 -11.36 9.14
C GLU A 209 -12.55 -10.61 8.89
N TYR A 210 -11.91 -10.86 7.74
CA TYR A 210 -10.66 -10.21 7.37
C TYR A 210 -10.80 -8.68 7.20
N LEU A 211 -11.95 -8.21 6.70
CA LEU A 211 -12.25 -6.79 6.52
C LEU A 211 -12.58 -6.05 7.81
N GLN A 212 -12.83 -6.77 8.91
CA GLN A 212 -13.11 -6.10 10.17
C GLN A 212 -11.91 -5.23 10.59
N PRO A 213 -12.16 -4.00 11.08
CA PRO A 213 -11.10 -3.14 11.56
C PRO A 213 -10.27 -3.90 12.60
N GLN A 214 -8.97 -4.06 12.33
CA GLN A 214 -8.04 -4.55 13.35
C GLN A 214 -8.04 -3.53 14.48
N THR A 215 -8.36 -3.94 15.70
CA THR A 215 -8.19 -3.08 16.87
C THR A 215 -6.75 -2.59 16.86
N PRO A 216 -6.49 -1.27 16.90
CA PRO A 216 -5.13 -0.77 16.92
C PRO A 216 -4.39 -1.50 18.04
N ARG A 217 -3.20 -2.03 17.75
CA ARG A 217 -2.33 -2.53 18.82
C ARG A 217 -1.98 -1.32 19.67
N VAL A 218 -2.70 -1.12 20.76
CA VAL A 218 -2.34 -0.14 21.78
C VAL A 218 -0.97 -0.57 22.27
N ASP A 219 0.03 0.26 22.06
CA ASP A 219 1.32 0.05 22.70
C ASP A 219 1.07 0.23 24.21
N LEU A 220 0.98 -0.89 24.92
CA LEU A 220 0.79 -0.95 26.38
C LEU A 220 1.91 -0.21 27.13
N PHE A 221 2.97 0.19 26.43
CA PHE A 221 4.14 0.87 26.95
C PHE A 221 4.34 2.27 26.33
N ALA A 222 3.32 2.82 25.64
CA ALA A 222 3.39 4.17 25.06
C ALA A 222 3.71 5.26 26.10
N ASP A 223 3.35 5.02 27.37
CA ASP A 223 3.62 5.93 28.48
C ASP A 223 5.05 5.79 29.05
N LEU A 224 5.83 4.78 28.64
CA LEU A 224 7.20 4.59 29.12
C LEU A 224 8.15 5.62 28.50
N THR A 225 8.89 6.33 29.34
CA THR A 225 9.93 7.24 28.89
C THR A 225 11.20 6.49 28.45
N GLU A 226 12.09 7.16 27.72
CA GLU A 226 13.42 6.62 27.41
C GLU A 226 14.21 6.26 28.69
N GLN A 227 13.97 7.00 29.78
CA GLN A 227 14.60 6.74 31.08
C GLN A 227 14.07 5.46 31.72
N ASP A 228 12.77 5.20 31.64
CA ASP A 228 12.15 3.96 32.12
C ASP A 228 12.71 2.75 31.37
N TRP A 229 12.85 2.87 30.05
CA TRP A 229 13.46 1.82 29.22
C TRP A 229 14.92 1.55 29.60
N LYS A 230 15.73 2.60 29.78
CA LYS A 230 17.12 2.47 30.24
C LYS A 230 17.21 1.80 31.61
N ASN A 231 16.33 2.17 32.53
CA ASN A 231 16.26 1.57 33.86
C ASN A 231 15.85 0.10 33.81
N TYR A 232 14.83 -0.24 33.01
CA TYR A 232 14.41 -1.63 32.79
C TYR A 232 15.57 -2.50 32.27
N GLN A 233 16.26 -2.05 31.21
CA GLN A 233 17.41 -2.76 30.65
C GLN A 233 18.57 -2.89 31.66
N LYS A 234 18.83 -1.84 32.43
CA LYS A 234 19.85 -1.86 33.49
C LYS A 234 19.54 -2.94 34.53
N HIS A 235 18.28 -3.06 34.96
CA HIS A 235 17.85 -4.09 35.90
C HIS A 235 17.98 -5.51 35.31
N LEU A 236 17.63 -5.72 34.04
CA LEU A 236 17.83 -7.01 33.36
C LEU A 236 19.33 -7.38 33.26
N ASN A 237 20.19 -6.42 32.93
CA ASN A 237 21.63 -6.64 32.84
C ASN A 237 22.25 -6.95 34.21
N HIS A 238 21.80 -6.27 35.26
CA HIS A 238 22.19 -6.59 36.63
C HIS A 238 21.77 -8.02 37.02
N ALA A 239 20.54 -8.42 36.71
CA ALA A 239 20.07 -9.77 36.97
C ALA A 239 20.96 -10.82 36.30
N LYS A 240 21.26 -10.65 34.99
CA LYS A 240 22.16 -11.53 34.22
C LYS A 240 23.56 -11.60 34.83
N LYS A 241 24.12 -10.46 35.25
CA LYS A 241 25.44 -10.40 35.90
C LYS A 241 25.48 -11.20 37.21
N PHE A 242 24.44 -11.09 38.02
CA PHE A 242 24.36 -11.83 39.29
C PHE A 242 24.11 -13.33 39.09
N ILE A 243 23.38 -13.73 38.04
CA ILE A 243 23.24 -15.15 37.64
C ILE A 243 24.59 -15.72 37.22
N ALA A 244 25.34 -15.03 36.35
CA ALA A 244 26.66 -15.48 35.95
C ALA A 244 27.60 -15.56 37.17
N LYS A 245 27.50 -14.59 38.09
CA LYS A 245 28.30 -14.58 39.31
C LYS A 245 27.98 -15.77 40.21
N SER A 246 26.71 -16.13 40.42
CA SER A 246 26.34 -17.28 41.27
C SER A 246 26.89 -18.61 40.75
N GLN A 247 27.09 -18.74 39.43
CA GLN A 247 27.73 -19.93 38.85
C GLN A 247 29.23 -20.01 39.14
N SER A 248 29.88 -18.85 39.32
CA SER A 248 31.31 -18.73 39.61
C SER A 248 31.68 -18.61 41.10
N ASP A 249 30.69 -18.40 41.97
CA ASP A 249 30.89 -18.19 43.40
C ASP A 249 31.34 -19.49 44.10
N LYS A 250 32.43 -19.40 44.88
CA LYS A 250 33.08 -20.57 45.51
C LYS A 250 32.40 -21.08 46.78
N THR A 251 31.57 -20.28 47.44
CA THR A 251 30.90 -20.64 48.69
C THR A 251 29.38 -20.58 48.53
N GLU A 252 28.67 -21.47 49.23
CA GLU A 252 27.21 -21.53 49.16
C GLU A 252 26.56 -20.21 49.62
N LYS A 253 27.12 -19.58 50.66
CA LYS A 253 26.69 -18.26 51.14
C LYS A 253 26.82 -17.18 50.04
N SER A 254 27.90 -17.20 49.27
CA SER A 254 28.11 -16.27 48.15
C SER A 254 27.12 -16.54 47.01
N LYS A 255 26.91 -17.81 46.64
CA LYS A 255 25.93 -18.21 45.61
C LYS A 255 24.52 -17.73 45.96
N THR A 256 24.06 -18.00 47.18
CA THR A 256 22.74 -17.57 47.68
C THR A 256 22.60 -16.04 47.65
N THR A 257 23.67 -15.32 48.01
CA THR A 257 23.67 -13.84 47.95
C THR A 257 23.53 -13.33 46.51
N SER A 258 24.26 -13.93 45.56
CA SER A 258 24.18 -13.58 44.15
C SER A 258 22.81 -13.91 43.56
N VAL A 259 22.22 -15.07 43.88
CA VAL A 259 20.86 -15.44 43.46
C VAL A 259 19.82 -14.45 44.01
N LYS A 260 19.89 -14.07 45.29
CA LYS A 260 18.97 -13.07 45.88
C LYS A 260 19.06 -11.72 45.16
N LYS A 261 20.27 -11.26 44.81
CA LYS A 261 20.47 -10.01 44.06
C LYS A 261 19.95 -10.09 42.61
N ALA A 262 20.02 -11.26 41.99
CA ALA A 262 19.42 -11.48 40.67
C ALA A 262 17.90 -11.38 40.72
N ILE A 263 17.26 -12.03 41.72
CA ILE A 263 15.80 -11.96 41.95
C ILE A 263 15.37 -10.51 42.21
N GLU A 264 16.08 -9.78 43.07
CA GLU A 264 15.78 -8.37 43.37
C GLU A 264 15.87 -7.50 42.11
N SER A 265 16.85 -7.75 41.25
CA SER A 265 17.02 -7.04 39.99
C SER A 265 15.86 -7.31 39.02
N PHE A 266 15.38 -8.56 38.92
CA PHE A 266 14.18 -8.87 38.12
C PHE A 266 12.92 -8.22 38.67
N LYS A 267 12.71 -8.22 40.00
CA LYS A 267 11.56 -7.54 40.62
C LYS A 267 11.55 -6.03 40.36
N LYS A 268 12.72 -5.38 40.37
CA LYS A 268 12.84 -3.96 40.00
C LYS A 268 12.55 -3.71 38.51
N ALA A 269 12.87 -4.66 37.64
CA ALA A 269 12.46 -4.59 36.23
C ALA A 269 10.92 -4.76 36.08
N GLU A 270 10.30 -5.69 36.80
CA GLU A 270 8.84 -5.92 36.81
C GLU A 270 8.04 -4.69 37.24
N GLN A 271 8.59 -3.86 38.12
CA GLN A 271 7.97 -2.59 38.55
C GLN A 271 7.86 -1.55 37.43
N ILE A 272 8.72 -1.64 36.40
CA ILE A 272 8.71 -0.74 35.24
C ILE A 272 7.88 -1.35 34.12
N ARG A 273 8.10 -2.64 33.84
CA ARG A 273 7.47 -3.35 32.74
C ARG A 273 7.44 -4.85 33.02
N PRO A 274 6.37 -5.58 32.66
CA PRO A 274 6.35 -7.04 32.74
C PRO A 274 7.58 -7.66 32.08
N LEU A 275 8.15 -8.69 32.72
CA LEU A 275 9.30 -9.40 32.16
C LEU A 275 8.91 -10.10 30.86
N GLY A 276 9.89 -10.22 29.95
CA GLY A 276 9.76 -11.11 28.82
C GLY A 276 9.60 -12.56 29.29
N LYS A 277 9.00 -13.41 28.44
CA LYS A 277 8.76 -14.82 28.75
C LYS A 277 10.02 -15.54 29.26
N LYS A 278 11.18 -15.28 28.64
CA LYS A 278 12.46 -15.88 29.02
C LYS A 278 12.92 -15.42 30.40
N GLU A 279 12.85 -14.11 30.67
CA GLU A 279 13.20 -13.52 31.95
C GLU A 279 12.29 -14.03 33.08
N GLN A 280 10.98 -14.18 32.81
CA GLN A 280 10.02 -14.74 33.77
C GLN A 280 10.34 -16.21 34.12
N GLU A 281 10.65 -17.03 33.13
CA GLU A 281 11.05 -18.43 33.34
C GLU A 281 12.32 -18.53 34.20
N ILE A 282 13.28 -17.63 34.00
CA ILE A 282 14.50 -17.56 34.81
C ILE A 282 14.18 -17.14 36.24
N LEU A 283 13.38 -16.10 36.44
CA LEU A 283 12.96 -15.64 37.76
C LEU A 283 12.29 -16.77 38.56
N ASN A 284 11.37 -17.51 37.93
CA ASN A 284 10.69 -18.64 38.55
C ASN A 284 11.68 -19.74 39.00
N LYS A 285 12.68 -20.06 38.17
CA LYS A 285 13.74 -21.02 38.53
C LYS A 285 14.57 -20.54 39.72
N LEU A 286 14.95 -19.25 39.75
CA LEU A 286 15.73 -18.67 40.85
C LEU A 286 14.94 -18.66 42.16
N LEU A 287 13.63 -18.36 42.11
CA LEU A 287 12.75 -18.41 43.28
C LEU A 287 12.68 -19.82 43.87
N LEU A 288 12.53 -20.85 43.03
CA LEU A 288 12.55 -22.25 43.46
C LEU A 288 13.88 -22.65 44.11
N MET A 289 15.01 -22.14 43.60
CA MET A 289 16.33 -22.40 44.19
C MET A 289 16.48 -21.81 45.60
N VAL A 290 15.89 -20.63 45.86
CA VAL A 290 15.96 -20.00 47.19
C VAL A 290 14.94 -20.59 48.17
N SER A 291 13.85 -21.18 47.70
CA SER A 291 12.87 -21.88 48.54
C SER A 291 13.34 -23.26 49.02
N ASN A 292 14.37 -23.84 48.38
CA ASN A 292 14.93 -25.16 48.70
C ASN A 292 16.28 -25.09 49.46
N LEU A 293 16.69 -23.91 49.93
CA LEU A 293 17.93 -23.62 50.67
C LEU A 293 17.60 -23.05 52.06
#